data_AF-A0A7J6JNI9-F1
#
_entry.id   AF-A0A7J6JNI9-F1
#
_cell.length_a   1.000
_cell.length_b   1.000
_cell.length_c   1.000
_cell.angle_alpha   90.00
_cell.angle_beta   90.00
_cell.angle_gamma   90.00
#
_symmetry.space_group_name_H-M   'P 1'
#
loop_
_entity.id
_entity.type
_entity.pdbx_description
1 polymer ?
#
loop_
_entity_poly.entity_id
_entity_poly.type
_entity_poly.pdbx_seq_one_letter_code
_entity_poly.pdbx_strand_id
1 'polypeptide(L)'
;MSCPSRPTPEWVAVLSSRPNISRVQKPKSSGASTRRRLFRILRFINEGIENEMPCSNCRSRGVRCLLLPDSDICGTCHRLAIPCDASEDAICTLNRLVAESDRLDQAEVAEEARFRERAAALQQKAEAYQKAQSELNESLAKLERLREEKRMVFRKGKAAVAESSEDVSAATLEAQSTGAWSASNVDALFDWNPATPNFLSGES
;
A
#
# COMPACT_ATOMS: atom_id res chain seq x y z
N MET A 1 5.62 39.97 -9.41
CA MET A 1 6.50 39.78 -10.57
C MET A 1 6.07 38.51 -11.26
N SER A 2 5.46 38.61 -12.44
CA SER A 2 5.01 37.43 -13.19
C SER A 2 6.21 36.82 -13.91
N CYS A 3 6.64 35.64 -13.48
CA CYS A 3 7.71 34.90 -14.16
C CYS A 3 7.25 34.53 -15.57
N PRO A 4 7.99 34.88 -16.63
CA PRO A 4 7.64 34.50 -17.99
C PRO A 4 7.67 32.97 -18.11
N SER A 5 6.60 32.38 -18.63
CA SER A 5 6.49 30.96 -18.93
C SER A 5 7.40 30.62 -20.11
N ARG A 6 8.65 30.23 -19.81
CA ARG A 6 9.50 29.59 -20.83
C ARG A 6 9.02 28.16 -21.08
N PRO A 7 8.91 27.74 -22.35
CA PRO A 7 8.62 26.35 -22.67
C PRO A 7 9.74 25.47 -22.11
N THR A 8 9.35 24.43 -21.37
CA THR A 8 10.26 23.39 -20.88
C THR A 8 10.88 22.68 -22.08
N PRO A 9 12.21 22.54 -22.17
CA PRO A 9 12.80 21.70 -23.18
C PRO A 9 12.54 20.23 -22.79
N GLU A 10 11.69 19.55 -23.57
CA GLU A 10 11.53 18.10 -23.56
C GLU A 10 12.89 17.45 -23.86
N TRP A 11 13.56 16.96 -22.83
CA TRP A 11 14.65 15.99 -22.99
C TRP A 11 14.41 14.84 -22.02
N VAL A 12 13.49 13.97 -22.41
CA VAL A 12 13.47 12.58 -21.92
C VAL A 12 13.96 11.70 -23.06
N ALA A 13 14.83 10.74 -22.70
CA ALA A 13 15.35 9.62 -23.48
C ALA A 13 16.69 9.87 -24.21
N VAL A 14 17.80 9.32 -23.69
CA VAL A 14 18.28 7.95 -23.95
C VAL A 14 19.71 7.84 -23.41
N LEU A 15 19.91 7.02 -22.38
CA LEU A 15 21.19 6.41 -22.07
C LEU A 15 21.48 5.34 -23.12
N SER A 16 22.57 5.45 -23.88
CA SER A 16 23.52 4.36 -24.17
C SER A 16 24.46 4.72 -25.32
N SER A 17 25.68 4.21 -25.23
CA SER A 17 26.79 4.31 -26.20
C SER A 17 27.65 5.57 -26.07
N ARG A 18 28.61 5.53 -25.13
CA ARG A 18 29.76 6.44 -25.12
C ARG A 18 30.69 6.03 -26.28
N PRO A 19 30.96 6.89 -27.29
CA PRO A 19 32.06 6.63 -28.18
C PRO A 19 33.38 6.81 -27.42
N ASN A 20 34.37 5.97 -27.73
CA ASN A 20 35.73 6.06 -27.22
C ASN A 20 36.35 7.39 -27.68
N ILE A 21 36.39 8.39 -26.79
CA ILE A 21 36.98 9.70 -27.06
C ILE A 21 38.50 9.52 -27.05
N SER A 22 39.07 9.19 -28.21
CA SER A 22 40.49 9.42 -28.48
C SER A 22 40.85 10.84 -28.05
N ARG A 23 41.97 11.00 -27.32
CA ARG A 23 42.47 12.27 -26.76
C ARG A 23 42.35 13.41 -27.79
N VAL A 24 41.24 14.16 -27.72
CA VAL A 24 41.05 15.39 -28.49
C VAL A 24 42.10 16.37 -27.98
N GLN A 25 43.08 16.69 -28.82
CA GLN A 25 43.99 17.80 -28.54
C GLN A 25 43.12 19.06 -28.46
N LYS A 26 42.92 19.57 -27.24
CA LYS A 26 42.24 20.86 -27.03
C LYS A 26 43.01 21.89 -27.87
N PRO A 27 42.37 22.57 -28.83
CA PRO A 27 43.05 23.62 -29.57
C PRO A 27 43.58 24.64 -28.58
N LYS A 28 44.84 25.07 -28.75
CA LYS A 28 45.43 26.16 -27.96
C LYS A 28 44.47 27.33 -28.06
N SER A 29 43.85 27.72 -26.93
CA SER A 29 42.86 28.79 -26.91
C SER A 29 43.49 30.03 -27.53
N SER A 30 42.97 30.47 -28.67
CA SER A 30 43.39 31.72 -29.28
C SER A 30 43.18 32.87 -28.30
N GLY A 31 44.08 33.86 -28.26
CA GLY A 31 44.01 34.99 -27.32
C GLY A 31 42.69 35.78 -27.35
N ALA A 32 41.84 35.55 -28.36
CA ALA A 32 40.47 36.05 -28.45
C ALA A 32 39.57 35.58 -27.29
N SER A 33 39.72 34.35 -26.81
CA SER A 33 38.93 33.83 -25.68
C SER A 33 39.30 34.54 -24.37
N THR A 34 40.60 34.72 -24.12
CA THR A 34 41.12 35.46 -22.97
C THR A 34 40.69 36.93 -23.02
N ARG A 35 40.76 37.57 -24.19
CA ARG A 35 40.35 38.96 -24.38
C ARG A 35 38.84 39.16 -24.11
N ARG A 36 37.98 38.26 -24.59
CA ARG A 36 36.52 38.30 -24.31
C ARG A 36 36.23 38.15 -22.81
N ARG A 37 36.90 37.21 -22.14
CA ARG A 37 36.75 37.02 -20.69
C ARG A 37 37.19 38.25 -19.92
N LEU A 38 38.32 38.86 -20.29
CA LEU A 38 38.83 40.07 -19.65
C LEU A 38 37.89 41.26 -19.85
N PHE A 39 37.43 41.48 -21.09
CA PHE A 39 36.48 42.54 -21.43
C PHE A 39 35.19 42.42 -20.61
N ARG A 40 34.66 41.20 -20.49
CA ARG A 40 33.45 40.95 -19.69
C ARG A 40 33.67 41.20 -18.19
N ILE A 41 34.84 40.84 -17.65
CA ILE A 41 35.18 41.14 -16.24
C ILE A 41 35.27 42.66 -16.01
N LEU A 42 35.90 43.40 -16.92
CA LEU A 42 35.98 44.86 -16.83
C LEU A 42 34.59 45.50 -16.90
N ARG A 43 33.71 44.95 -17.74
CA ARG A 43 32.30 45.38 -17.83
C ARG A 43 31.58 45.23 -16.48
N PHE A 44 31.71 44.10 -15.79
CA PHE A 44 31.15 43.93 -14.44
C PHE A 44 31.70 44.94 -13.43
N ILE A 45 32.96 45.36 -13.54
CA ILE A 45 33.57 46.32 -12.62
C ILE A 45 33.05 47.74 -12.87
N ASN A 46 32.85 48.11 -14.13
CA ASN A 46 32.47 49.48 -14.52
C ASN A 46 30.95 49.70 -14.54
N GLU A 47 30.18 48.70 -14.96
CA GLU A 47 28.73 48.79 -15.20
C GLU A 47 27.91 47.89 -14.25
N GLY A 48 28.57 47.02 -13.48
CA GLY A 48 27.88 46.09 -12.60
C GLY A 48 27.21 46.81 -11.44
N ILE A 49 25.93 46.50 -11.23
CA ILE A 49 25.15 46.97 -10.10
C ILE A 49 25.36 45.99 -8.95
N GLU A 50 25.62 46.51 -7.76
CA GLU A 50 25.70 45.69 -6.56
C GLU A 50 24.31 45.18 -6.20
N ASN A 51 24.16 43.85 -6.18
CA ASN A 51 22.90 43.23 -5.81
C ASN A 51 22.71 43.33 -4.30
N GLU A 52 21.62 43.97 -3.88
CA GLU A 52 21.22 44.14 -2.47
C GLU A 52 21.09 42.78 -1.75
N MET A 53 20.67 41.74 -2.48
CA MET A 53 20.71 40.36 -2.01
C MET A 53 21.86 39.61 -2.69
N PRO A 54 23.06 39.53 -2.06
CA PRO A 54 24.19 38.85 -2.67
C PRO A 54 23.92 37.35 -2.76
N CYS A 55 24.35 36.78 -3.89
CA CYS A 55 24.30 35.33 -4.15
C CYS A 55 25.06 34.55 -3.07
N SER A 56 24.67 33.30 -2.81
CA SER A 56 25.23 32.46 -1.74
C SER A 56 26.75 32.33 -1.83
N ASN A 57 27.30 32.28 -3.04
CA ASN A 57 28.74 32.20 -3.29
C ASN A 57 29.48 33.51 -2.95
N CYS A 58 28.89 34.67 -3.25
CA CYS A 58 29.46 35.97 -2.90
C CYS A 58 29.34 36.22 -1.40
N ARG A 59 28.18 35.88 -0.81
CA ARG A 59 27.90 36.01 0.62
C ARG A 59 28.86 35.18 1.47
N SER A 60 29.04 33.90 1.15
CA SER A 60 29.97 33.02 1.88
C SER A 60 31.43 33.45 1.81
N ARG A 61 31.82 34.16 0.74
CA ARG A 61 33.18 34.67 0.54
C ARG A 61 33.39 36.10 1.03
N GLY A 62 32.33 36.80 1.46
CA GLY A 62 32.38 38.20 1.86
C GLY A 62 32.80 39.16 0.73
N VAL A 63 32.44 38.84 -0.53
CA VAL A 63 32.78 39.67 -1.70
C VAL A 63 31.55 40.34 -2.29
N ARG A 64 31.74 41.49 -2.93
CA ARG A 64 30.66 42.23 -3.61
C ARG A 64 30.05 41.41 -4.75
N CYS A 65 28.72 41.35 -4.79
CA CYS A 65 27.98 40.63 -5.82
C CYS A 65 27.55 41.61 -6.93
N LEU A 66 28.40 41.76 -7.95
CA LEU A 66 28.12 42.65 -9.08
C LEU A 66 27.38 41.91 -10.19
N LEU A 67 26.16 42.33 -10.50
CA LEU A 67 25.32 41.78 -11.57
C LEU A 67 25.16 42.82 -12.68
N LEU A 68 25.16 42.36 -13.93
CA LEU A 68 24.80 43.23 -15.06
C LEU A 68 23.30 43.07 -15.36
N PRO A 69 22.60 44.11 -15.84
CA PRO A 69 21.17 44.01 -16.16
C PRO A 69 20.84 42.96 -17.22
N ASP A 70 21.79 42.63 -18.09
CA ASP A 70 21.67 41.67 -19.19
C ASP A 70 22.29 40.29 -18.87
N SER A 71 22.66 40.04 -17.60
CA SER A 71 23.34 38.81 -17.19
C SER A 71 22.69 38.19 -15.97
N ASP A 72 22.34 36.91 -16.08
CA ASP A 72 21.81 36.12 -14.98
C ASP A 72 22.90 35.72 -13.96
N ILE A 73 24.17 35.93 -14.31
CA ILE A 73 25.33 35.49 -13.51
C ILE A 73 26.12 36.71 -13.06
N CYS A 74 26.46 36.77 -11.77
CA CYS A 74 27.30 37.83 -11.22
C CYS A 74 28.76 37.69 -11.67
N GLY A 75 29.52 38.78 -11.63
CA GLY A 75 30.91 38.80 -12.10
C GLY A 75 31.83 37.80 -11.38
N THR A 76 31.59 37.54 -10.09
CA THR A 76 32.34 36.56 -9.29
C THR A 76 32.03 35.13 -9.74
N CYS A 77 30.76 34.76 -9.85
CA CYS A 77 30.35 33.43 -10.30
C CYS A 77 30.77 33.19 -11.76
N HIS A 78 30.66 34.21 -12.63
CA HIS A 78 31.16 34.15 -14.00
C HIS A 78 32.68 33.96 -14.06
N ARG A 79 33.44 34.62 -13.17
CA ARG A 79 34.90 34.43 -13.08
C ARG A 79 35.26 33.01 -12.65
N LEU A 80 34.53 32.45 -11.70
CA LEU A 80 34.74 31.11 -11.16
C LEU A 80 34.10 30.01 -12.02
N ALA A 81 33.29 30.36 -13.01
CA ALA A 81 32.49 29.44 -13.82
C ALA A 81 31.61 28.49 -12.97
N ILE A 82 30.99 29.04 -11.93
CA ILE A 82 30.06 28.35 -11.03
C ILE A 82 28.64 28.90 -11.21
N PRO A 83 27.59 28.12 -10.92
CA PRO A 83 26.22 28.60 -10.98
C PRO A 83 26.00 29.76 -10.00
N CYS A 84 25.16 30.71 -10.40
CA CYS A 84 24.81 31.88 -9.61
C CYS A 84 23.33 31.81 -9.24
N ASP A 85 23.04 31.88 -7.95
CA ASP A 85 21.69 31.87 -7.39
C ASP A 85 21.05 33.27 -7.35
N ALA A 86 21.77 34.31 -7.76
CA ALA A 86 21.23 35.66 -7.90
C ALA A 86 20.47 35.91 -9.22
N SER A 87 20.34 34.91 -10.10
CA SER A 87 19.54 35.04 -11.33
C SER A 87 18.04 35.03 -11.01
N GLU A 88 17.27 35.82 -11.75
CA GLU A 88 15.80 35.80 -11.68
C GLU A 88 15.22 34.40 -12.01
N ASP A 89 15.83 33.70 -12.97
CA ASP A 89 15.45 32.34 -13.35
C ASP A 89 15.57 31.32 -12.20
N ALA A 90 16.63 31.41 -11.39
CA ALA A 90 16.81 30.54 -10.21
C ALA A 90 15.72 30.79 -9.16
N ILE A 91 15.32 32.05 -8.97
CA ILE A 91 14.26 32.44 -8.03
C ILE A 91 12.90 31.94 -8.53
N CYS A 92 12.59 32.13 -9.82
CA CYS A 92 11.36 31.61 -10.41
C CYS A 92 11.29 30.07 -10.35
N THR A 93 12.42 29.39 -10.58
CA THR A 93 12.50 27.93 -10.48
C THR A 93 12.23 27.46 -9.06
N LEU A 94 12.82 28.13 -8.05
CA LEU A 94 12.58 27.82 -6.65
C LEU A 94 11.12 28.02 -6.26
N ASN A 95 10.51 29.14 -6.64
CA ASN A 95 9.09 29.40 -6.37
C ASN A 95 8.18 28.33 -6.99
N ARG A 96 8.51 27.87 -8.21
CA ARG A 96 7.78 26.76 -8.84
C ARG A 96 7.91 25.46 -8.06
N LEU A 97 9.10 25.16 -7.54
CA LEU A 97 9.33 23.96 -6.74
C LEU A 97 8.60 24.02 -5.39
N VAL A 98 8.59 25.18 -4.73
CA VAL A 98 7.84 25.39 -3.49
C VAL A 98 6.35 25.19 -3.73
N ALA A 99 5.79 25.81 -4.78
CA ALA A 99 4.38 25.65 -5.12
C ALA A 99 4.00 24.20 -5.45
N GLU A 100 4.88 23.45 -6.12
CA GLU A 100 4.66 22.02 -6.37
C GLU A 100 4.78 21.20 -5.08
N SER A 101 5.71 21.54 -4.18
CA SER A 101 5.82 20.92 -2.86
C SER A 101 4.52 21.10 -2.07
N ASP A 102 4.02 22.35 -1.97
CA ASP A 102 2.78 22.65 -1.27
C ASP A 102 1.58 21.90 -1.88
N ARG A 103 1.56 21.75 -3.21
CA ARG A 103 0.54 20.97 -3.92
C ARG A 103 0.61 19.48 -3.57
N LEU A 104 1.82 18.92 -3.49
CA LEU A 104 2.04 17.53 -3.14
C LEU A 104 1.68 17.26 -1.67
N ASP A 105 2.05 18.15 -0.76
CA ASP A 105 1.72 18.04 0.66
C ASP A 105 0.19 18.04 0.88
N GLN A 106 -0.54 18.89 0.15
CA GLN A 106 -2.00 18.90 0.20
C GLN A 106 -2.60 17.61 -0.38
N ALA A 107 -2.02 17.06 -1.44
CA ALA A 107 -2.46 15.80 -2.03
C ALA A 107 -2.19 14.62 -1.08
N GLU A 108 -1.06 14.61 -0.38
CA GLU A 108 -0.72 13.59 0.63
C GLU A 108 -1.74 13.60 1.77
N VAL A 109 -2.04 14.77 2.34
CA VAL A 109 -3.04 14.90 3.42
C VAL A 109 -4.42 14.40 2.97
N ALA A 110 -4.82 14.69 1.72
CA ALA A 110 -6.09 14.23 1.17
C ALA A 110 -6.13 12.70 1.00
N GLU A 111 -5.04 12.08 0.54
CA GLU A 111 -4.95 10.62 0.41
C GLU A 111 -4.85 9.92 1.77
N GLU A 112 -4.14 10.49 2.75
CA GLU A 112 -4.14 9.98 4.12
C GLU A 112 -5.54 9.97 4.72
N ALA A 113 -6.33 11.03 4.51
CA ALA A 113 -7.72 11.09 4.99
C ALA A 113 -8.58 9.98 4.37
N ARG A 114 -8.46 9.76 3.05
CA ARG A 114 -9.15 8.66 2.34
C ARG A 114 -8.71 7.29 2.85
N PHE A 115 -7.41 7.11 3.10
CA PHE A 115 -6.88 5.88 3.65
C PHE A 115 -7.44 5.61 5.05
N ARG A 116 -7.49 6.62 5.93
CA ARG A 116 -8.05 6.49 7.27
C ARG A 116 -9.54 6.14 7.24
N GLU A 117 -10.32 6.78 6.38
CA GLU A 117 -11.74 6.45 6.20
C GLU A 117 -11.91 4.99 5.74
N ARG A 118 -11.13 4.57 4.74
CA ARG A 118 -11.15 3.19 4.24
C ARG A 118 -10.73 2.18 5.31
N ALA A 119 -9.69 2.49 6.09
CA ALA A 119 -9.22 1.66 7.18
C ALA A 119 -10.31 1.50 8.26
N ALA A 120 -10.97 2.58 8.65
CA ALA A 120 -12.08 2.54 9.60
C ALA A 120 -13.26 1.69 9.07
N ALA A 121 -13.62 1.83 7.79
CA ALA A 121 -14.66 1.03 7.18
C ALA A 121 -14.31 -0.47 7.12
N LEU A 122 -13.05 -0.80 6.84
CA LEU A 122 -12.55 -2.18 6.87
C LEU A 122 -12.55 -2.76 8.28
N GLN A 123 -12.20 -1.96 9.28
CA GLN A 123 -12.24 -2.37 10.68
C GLN A 123 -13.67 -2.70 11.13
N GLN A 124 -14.65 -1.85 10.80
CA GLN A 124 -16.06 -2.15 11.08
C GLN A 124 -16.54 -3.45 10.42
N LYS A 125 -16.12 -3.70 9.17
CA LYS A 125 -16.42 -4.97 8.49
C LYS A 125 -15.78 -6.16 9.20
N ALA A 126 -14.53 -6.03 9.64
CA ALA A 126 -13.85 -7.09 10.39
C ALA A 126 -14.57 -7.44 11.70
N GLU A 127 -15.02 -6.42 12.45
CA GLU A 127 -15.82 -6.61 13.66
C GLU A 127 -17.16 -7.30 13.37
N ALA A 128 -17.83 -6.95 12.26
CA ALA A 128 -19.05 -7.62 11.84
C ALA A 128 -18.82 -9.10 11.48
N TYR A 129 -17.72 -9.41 10.77
CA TYR A 129 -17.35 -10.79 10.47
C TYR A 129 -17.01 -11.59 11.73
N GLN A 130 -16.35 -10.99 12.72
CA GLN A 130 -16.07 -11.63 14.00
C GLN A 130 -17.37 -12.00 14.74
N LYS A 131 -18.36 -11.10 14.75
CA LYS A 131 -19.67 -11.37 15.36
C LYS A 131 -20.42 -12.50 14.63
N ALA A 132 -20.45 -12.46 13.30
CA ALA A 132 -21.05 -13.54 12.52
C ALA A 132 -20.34 -14.89 12.76
N GLN A 133 -19.02 -14.87 12.93
CA GLN A 133 -18.26 -16.08 13.25
C GLN A 133 -18.56 -16.60 14.65
N SER A 134 -18.73 -15.73 15.65
CA SER A 134 -19.16 -16.16 16.99
C SER A 134 -20.56 -16.79 16.98
N GLU A 135 -21.51 -16.21 16.26
CA GLU A 135 -22.87 -16.75 16.13
C GLU A 135 -22.86 -18.14 15.46
N LEU A 136 -22.06 -18.31 14.40
CA LEU A 136 -21.86 -19.61 13.77
C LEU A 136 -21.28 -20.64 14.73
N ASN A 137 -20.24 -20.26 15.48
CA ASN A 137 -19.61 -21.15 16.47
C ASN A 137 -20.58 -21.56 17.58
N GLU A 138 -21.42 -20.64 18.08
CA GLU A 138 -22.46 -20.94 19.06
C GLU A 138 -23.50 -21.91 18.51
N SER A 139 -23.92 -21.71 17.25
CA SER A 139 -24.87 -22.62 16.59
C SER A 139 -24.30 -24.03 16.40
N LEU A 140 -23.01 -24.14 16.06
CA LEU A 140 -22.30 -25.41 15.95
C LEU A 140 -22.17 -26.09 17.31
N ALA A 141 -21.78 -25.36 18.34
CA ALA A 141 -21.69 -25.89 19.70
C ALA A 141 -23.06 -26.40 20.20
N LYS A 142 -24.15 -25.70 19.87
CA LYS A 142 -25.52 -26.15 20.19
C LYS A 142 -25.87 -27.44 19.44
N LEU A 143 -25.52 -27.54 18.16
CA LEU A 143 -25.75 -28.74 17.35
C LEU A 143 -24.96 -29.95 17.90
N GLU A 144 -23.71 -29.73 18.32
CA GLU A 144 -22.88 -30.78 18.92
C GLU A 144 -23.46 -31.29 20.24
N ARG A 145 -23.97 -30.41 21.10
CA ARG A 145 -24.68 -30.80 22.33
C ARG A 145 -25.90 -31.66 22.03
N LEU A 146 -26.75 -31.24 21.08
CA LEU A 146 -27.92 -32.03 20.68
C LEU A 146 -27.54 -33.40 20.10
N ARG A 147 -26.45 -33.46 19.33
CA ARG A 147 -25.92 -34.74 18.82
C ARG A 147 -25.44 -35.64 19.96
N GLU A 148 -24.77 -35.09 20.97
CA GLU A 148 -24.35 -35.87 22.14
C GLU A 148 -25.54 -36.35 22.96
N GLU A 149 -26.52 -35.49 23.23
CA GLU A 149 -27.77 -35.86 23.90
C GLU A 149 -28.50 -36.98 23.15
N LYS A 150 -28.61 -36.88 21.82
CA LYS A 150 -29.17 -37.95 20.98
C LYS A 150 -28.40 -39.26 21.12
N ARG A 151 -27.07 -39.22 21.10
CA ARG A 151 -26.21 -40.41 21.30
C ARG A 151 -26.43 -41.03 22.69
N MET A 152 -26.56 -40.19 23.71
CA MET A 152 -26.81 -40.63 25.09
C MET A 152 -28.18 -41.28 25.25
N VAL A 153 -29.24 -40.68 24.70
CA VAL A 153 -30.59 -41.27 24.71
C VAL A 153 -30.61 -42.61 23.97
N PHE A 154 -29.97 -42.68 22.80
CA PHE A 154 -29.88 -43.93 22.04
C PHE A 154 -29.12 -45.02 22.80
N ARG A 155 -28.00 -44.68 23.46
CA ARG A 155 -27.24 -45.62 24.29
C ARG A 155 -28.06 -46.12 25.49
N LYS A 156 -28.78 -45.22 26.18
CA LYS A 156 -29.69 -45.58 27.27
C LYS A 156 -30.84 -46.46 26.81
N GLY A 157 -31.45 -46.15 25.66
CA GLY A 157 -32.51 -46.96 25.06
C GLY A 157 -32.04 -48.38 24.74
N LYS A 158 -30.84 -48.52 24.15
CA LYS A 158 -30.22 -49.84 23.92
C LYS A 158 -29.98 -50.62 25.22
N ALA A 159 -29.49 -49.96 26.27
CA ALA A 159 -29.27 -50.61 27.57
C ALA A 159 -30.58 -51.09 28.21
N ALA A 160 -31.63 -50.27 28.19
CA ALA A 160 -32.94 -50.63 28.75
C ALA A 160 -33.61 -51.80 27.98
N VAL A 161 -33.41 -51.88 26.67
CA VAL A 161 -33.89 -53.02 25.86
C VAL A 161 -33.10 -54.30 26.19
N ALA A 162 -31.78 -54.19 26.40
CA ALA A 162 -30.97 -55.34 26.80
C ALA A 162 -31.35 -55.85 28.20
N GLU A 163 -31.50 -54.95 29.18
CA GLU A 163 -31.89 -55.30 30.56
C GLU A 163 -33.31 -55.90 30.62
N SER A 164 -34.27 -55.31 29.91
CA SER A 164 -35.62 -55.90 29.81
C SER A 164 -35.63 -57.23 29.06
N SER A 165 -34.70 -57.49 28.13
CA SER A 165 -34.56 -58.80 27.50
C SER A 165 -34.00 -59.87 28.44
N GLU A 166 -33.20 -59.49 29.45
CA GLU A 166 -32.68 -60.43 30.45
C GLU A 166 -33.78 -60.82 31.47
N ASP A 167 -34.59 -59.86 31.92
CA ASP A 167 -35.76 -60.13 32.78
C ASP A 167 -36.86 -60.89 32.03
N VAL A 168 -37.06 -60.58 30.75
CA VAL A 168 -37.97 -61.34 29.89
C VAL A 168 -37.41 -62.73 29.63
N SER A 169 -36.09 -63.00 29.63
CA SER A 169 -35.57 -64.38 29.47
C SER A 169 -35.90 -65.29 30.67
N ALA A 170 -35.92 -64.74 31.90
CA ALA A 170 -36.35 -65.48 33.09
C ALA A 170 -37.88 -65.65 33.14
N ALA A 171 -38.64 -64.61 32.76
CA ALA A 171 -40.11 -64.67 32.75
C ALA A 171 -40.71 -65.40 31.53
N THR A 172 -40.02 -65.43 30.37
CA THR A 172 -40.46 -66.18 29.18
C THR A 172 -40.09 -67.65 29.23
N LEU A 173 -39.14 -68.07 30.07
CA LEU A 173 -38.95 -69.50 30.35
C LEU A 173 -40.13 -70.10 31.13
N GLU A 174 -40.84 -69.31 31.94
CA GLU A 174 -42.11 -69.74 32.54
C GLU A 174 -43.32 -69.55 31.61
N ALA A 175 -43.39 -68.45 30.85
CA ALA A 175 -44.51 -68.16 29.95
C ALA A 175 -44.49 -68.94 28.61
N GLN A 176 -43.35 -69.48 28.16
CA GLN A 176 -43.31 -70.37 26.98
C GLN A 176 -43.90 -71.76 27.24
N SER A 177 -44.24 -72.10 28.50
CA SER A 177 -45.04 -73.30 28.79
C SER A 177 -46.54 -73.11 28.50
N THR A 178 -47.00 -71.88 28.24
CA THR A 178 -48.42 -71.56 28.08
C THR A 178 -48.71 -70.58 26.93
N GLY A 179 -48.18 -70.86 25.73
CA GLY A 179 -48.84 -70.57 24.44
C GLY A 179 -48.96 -69.10 23.95
N ALA A 180 -48.41 -68.87 22.74
CA ALA A 180 -48.44 -67.64 21.92
C ALA A 180 -47.61 -66.49 22.53
N TRP A 181 -46.75 -65.72 21.85
CA TRP A 181 -46.83 -65.05 20.54
C TRP A 181 -45.41 -64.97 19.92
N SER A 182 -45.30 -65.00 18.59
CA SER A 182 -44.01 -64.89 17.87
C SER A 182 -43.47 -63.46 17.86
N ALA A 183 -42.24 -63.27 18.36
CA ALA A 183 -41.50 -62.01 18.31
C ALA A 183 -41.11 -61.66 16.87
N SER A 184 -41.77 -60.68 16.27
CA SER A 184 -41.36 -60.09 15.00
C SER A 184 -40.11 -59.23 15.19
N ASN A 185 -39.11 -59.54 14.37
CA ASN A 185 -37.77 -59.00 14.35
C ASN A 185 -37.76 -57.46 14.15
N VAL A 186 -37.50 -56.72 15.24
CA VAL A 186 -37.39 -55.25 15.25
C VAL A 186 -36.04 -54.74 14.72
N ASP A 187 -35.07 -55.61 14.44
CA ASP A 187 -33.75 -55.20 13.94
C ASP A 187 -33.78 -54.70 12.49
N ALA A 188 -34.82 -55.01 11.71
CA ALA A 188 -34.91 -54.62 10.29
C ALA A 188 -35.44 -53.19 10.05
N LEU A 189 -35.96 -52.49 11.07
CA LEU A 189 -36.59 -51.17 10.89
C LEU A 189 -35.64 -49.98 11.15
N PHE A 190 -34.43 -50.24 11.66
CA PHE A 190 -33.56 -49.19 12.24
C PHE A 190 -32.11 -49.20 11.73
N ASP A 191 -31.90 -49.55 10.46
CA ASP A 191 -30.58 -49.40 9.83
C ASP A 191 -30.39 -47.97 9.29
N TRP A 192 -30.05 -47.05 10.20
CA TRP A 192 -29.72 -45.66 9.86
C TRP A 192 -28.23 -45.55 9.52
N ASN A 193 -27.89 -45.59 8.22
CA ASN A 193 -26.53 -45.44 7.72
C ASN A 193 -26.17 -43.94 7.57
N PRO A 194 -25.18 -43.40 8.31
CA PRO A 194 -24.80 -41.98 8.26
C PRO A 194 -23.97 -41.59 7.03
N ALA A 195 -23.72 -42.48 6.05
CA ALA A 195 -22.77 -42.26 4.96
C ALA A 195 -23.36 -41.87 3.60
N THR A 196 -24.66 -41.56 3.47
CA THR A 196 -25.23 -41.10 2.19
C THR A 196 -25.40 -39.58 2.15
N PRO A 197 -24.58 -38.82 1.40
CA PRO A 197 -24.84 -37.42 1.14
C PRO A 197 -25.93 -37.31 0.06
N ASN A 198 -27.17 -37.01 0.46
CA ASN A 198 -28.19 -36.55 -0.47
C ASN A 198 -27.90 -35.08 -0.82
N PHE A 199 -27.06 -34.85 -1.84
CA PHE A 199 -27.06 -33.60 -2.57
C PHE A 199 -28.27 -33.63 -3.52
N LEU A 200 -29.37 -32.99 -3.11
CA LEU A 200 -30.39 -32.54 -4.05
C LEU A 200 -30.01 -31.14 -4.49
N SER A 201 -29.47 -31.07 -5.70
CA SER A 201 -29.35 -29.85 -6.50
C SER A 201 -30.74 -29.25 -6.68
N GLY A 202 -30.94 -28.03 -6.21
CA GLY A 202 -32.12 -27.23 -6.54
C GLY A 202 -31.89 -26.51 -7.87
N GLU A 203 -32.50 -27.01 -8.93
CA GLU A 203 -32.86 -26.22 -10.10
C GLU A 203 -34.25 -25.60 -9.87
N SER A 204 -34.32 -24.27 -9.81
CA SER A 204 -35.34 -23.40 -10.40
C SER A 204 -35.22 -21.99 -9.84
#